data_AF-A0A9X1X2F0-F1
#
_entry.id   AF-A0A9X1X2F0-F1
#
_cell.length_a   1.000
_cell.length_b   1.000
_cell.length_c   1.000
_cell.angle_alpha   90.00
_cell.angle_beta   90.00
_cell.angle_gamma   90.00
#
_symmetry.space_group_name_H-M   'P 1'
#
loop_
_entity.id
_entity.type
_entity.pdbx_description
1 polymer ?
#
loop_
_entity_poly.entity_id
_entity_poly.type
_entity_poly.pdbx_seq_one_letter_code
_entity_poly.pdbx_strand_id
1 'polypeptide(L)'
;MESFEVQIGAEQRKLRIEPVADHQPSGEGKAFKVFATDINADWLSNPENETATDVPTSDYLGLMTIQGEKKFTFDGEGRLTGNDLLGIAAQIVRHPSTAGYFTI
;
A
#
# COMPACT_ATOMS: atom_id res chain seq x y z
N MET A 1 11.63 -10.84 -5.63
CA MET A 1 10.42 -10.39 -6.35
C MET A 1 10.65 -8.96 -6.78
N GLU A 2 10.20 -8.61 -7.98
CA GLU A 2 10.30 -7.26 -8.52
C GLU A 2 9.15 -6.39 -8.02
N SER A 3 9.32 -5.06 -8.11
CA SER A 3 8.23 -4.12 -7.86
C SER A 3 7.14 -4.25 -8.93
N PHE A 4 5.92 -3.90 -8.58
CA PHE A 4 4.77 -3.95 -9.49
C PHE A 4 3.78 -2.84 -9.20
N GLU A 5 2.89 -2.54 -10.14
CA GLU A 5 1.89 -1.48 -9.98
C GLU A 5 0.49 -2.07 -9.74
N VAL A 6 -0.30 -1.39 -8.90
CA VAL A 6 -1.70 -1.72 -8.61
C VAL A 6 -2.57 -0.47 -8.74
N GLN A 7 -3.86 -0.65 -9.06
CA GLN A 7 -4.80 0.45 -9.27
C GLN A 7 -5.96 0.37 -8.30
N ILE A 8 -6.07 1.29 -7.35
CA ILE A 8 -7.07 1.21 -6.27
C ILE A 8 -8.16 2.29 -6.35
N GLY A 9 -9.32 1.96 -5.78
CA GLY A 9 -10.44 2.88 -5.61
C GLY A 9 -11.20 3.19 -6.89
N ALA A 10 -12.30 3.94 -6.74
CA ALA A 10 -13.13 4.40 -7.86
C ALA A 10 -12.38 5.36 -8.81
N GLU A 11 -11.36 6.04 -8.28
CA GLU A 11 -10.51 7.00 -9.01
C GLU A 11 -9.34 6.33 -9.75
N GLN A 12 -9.22 4.98 -9.75
CA GLN A 12 -8.17 4.24 -10.46
C GLN A 12 -6.74 4.70 -10.12
N ARG A 13 -6.50 4.99 -8.84
CA ARG A 13 -5.24 5.56 -8.35
C ARG A 13 -4.12 4.54 -8.51
N LYS A 14 -3.03 4.92 -9.18
CA LYS A 14 -1.88 4.04 -9.41
C LYS A 14 -0.89 4.08 -8.23
N LEU A 15 -0.55 2.90 -7.75
CA LEU A 15 0.43 2.70 -6.69
C LEU A 15 1.51 1.74 -7.17
N ARG A 16 2.75 2.01 -6.79
CA ARG A 16 3.87 1.07 -6.94
C ARG A 16 4.07 0.35 -5.62
N ILE A 17 4.12 -0.97 -5.70
CA ILE A 17 4.34 -1.88 -4.60
C ILE A 17 5.73 -2.47 -4.75
N GLU A 18 6.56 -2.30 -3.73
CA GLU A 18 7.89 -2.89 -3.69
C GLU A 18 8.00 -3.90 -2.55
N PRO A 19 8.26 -5.18 -2.84
CA PRO A 19 8.44 -6.15 -1.79
C PRO A 19 9.73 -5.92 -1.01
N VAL A 20 9.67 -6.16 0.30
CA VAL A 20 10.85 -6.08 1.16
C VAL A 20 11.39 -7.48 1.37
N ALA A 21 12.55 -7.76 0.75
CA ALA A 21 13.16 -9.09 0.74
C ALA A 21 13.48 -9.64 2.14
N ASP A 22 13.91 -8.76 3.05
CA ASP A 22 14.40 -9.12 4.39
C ASP A 22 13.48 -8.68 5.52
N HIS A 23 12.25 -8.23 5.22
CA HIS A 23 11.29 -7.95 6.27
C HIS A 23 10.59 -9.25 6.67
N GLN A 24 11.11 -9.82 7.75
CA GLN A 24 10.39 -10.78 8.55
C GLN A 24 9.79 -9.99 9.71
N PRO A 25 8.50 -9.60 9.68
CA PRO A 25 7.81 -9.36 10.93
C PRO A 25 8.03 -10.60 11.80
N SER A 26 7.97 -10.49 13.12
CA SER A 26 8.10 -11.61 14.05
C SER A 26 7.02 -12.72 13.91
N GLY A 27 6.33 -12.81 12.76
CA GLY A 27 5.40 -13.85 12.34
C GLY A 27 5.36 -14.04 10.82
N GLU A 28 4.41 -14.84 10.32
CA GLU A 28 4.27 -15.28 8.91
C GLU A 28 3.83 -14.18 7.91
N GLY A 29 4.17 -12.91 8.16
CA GLY A 29 3.80 -11.79 7.31
C GLY A 29 4.81 -11.51 6.19
N LYS A 30 4.33 -10.98 5.07
CA LYS A 30 5.15 -10.42 3.98
C LYS A 30 4.97 -8.90 3.96
N ALA A 31 6.06 -8.16 3.84
CA ALA A 31 6.03 -6.70 3.84
C ALA A 31 6.29 -6.10 2.46
N PHE A 32 5.61 -4.99 2.22
CA PHE A 32 5.56 -4.30 0.95
C PHE A 32 5.59 -2.81 1.21
N LYS A 33 6.55 -2.11 0.62
CA LYS A 33 6.54 -0.65 0.58
C LYS A 33 5.52 -0.22 -0.46
N VAL A 34 4.70 0.76 -0.10
CA VAL A 34 3.66 1.31 -0.96
C VAL A 34 4.07 2.73 -1.35
N PHE A 35 4.06 3.01 -2.64
CA PHE A 35 4.37 4.31 -3.21
C PHE A 35 3.23 4.80 -4.09
N ALA A 36 2.91 6.09 -4.07
CA ALA A 36 2.05 6.72 -5.05
C ALA A 36 2.83 6.98 -6.34
N THR A 37 2.36 6.49 -7.49
CA THR A 37 3.00 6.77 -8.79
C THR A 37 2.30 7.87 -9.57
N ASP A 38 1.01 8.04 -9.36
CA ASP A 38 0.27 9.19 -9.86
C ASP A 38 0.24 10.28 -8.79
N ILE A 39 1.27 11.13 -8.78
CA ILE A 39 1.30 12.34 -7.95
C ILE A 39 0.43 13.41 -8.62
N ASN A 40 -0.85 13.12 -8.86
CA ASN A 40 -1.81 14.15 -9.22
C ASN A 40 -1.99 15.03 -8.01
N ALA A 41 -1.32 16.19 -7.98
CA ALA A 41 -1.18 17.10 -6.84
C ALA A 41 -2.45 17.23 -5.97
N ASP A 42 -3.65 17.16 -6.54
CA ASP A 42 -4.94 17.08 -5.83
C ASP A 42 -5.01 16.05 -4.69
N TRP A 43 -4.23 14.95 -4.75
CA TRP A 43 -4.16 13.94 -3.68
C TRP A 43 -3.48 14.46 -2.40
N LEU A 44 -2.42 15.25 -2.57
CA LEU A 44 -1.62 15.89 -1.50
C LEU A 44 -2.14 17.29 -1.16
N SER A 45 -2.78 17.96 -2.13
CA SER A 45 -3.01 19.40 -2.11
C SER A 45 -4.42 19.83 -1.74
N ASN A 46 -5.40 18.92 -1.62
CA ASN A 46 -6.75 19.29 -1.19
C ASN A 46 -6.78 19.57 0.32
N PRO A 47 -6.77 20.84 0.79
CA PRO A 47 -6.72 21.18 2.22
C PRO A 47 -8.11 21.02 2.88
N GLU A 48 -9.16 20.81 2.09
CA GLU A 48 -10.56 20.92 2.52
C GLU A 48 -11.05 19.70 3.34
N ASN A 49 -10.22 18.66 3.48
CA ASN A 49 -10.41 17.54 4.40
C ASN A 49 -9.39 17.60 5.56
N GLU A 50 -9.28 18.80 6.15
CA GLU A 50 -8.40 19.19 7.25
C GLU A 50 -8.72 18.45 8.55
N THR A 51 -8.15 17.26 8.71
CA THR A 51 -7.47 16.91 9.96
C THR A 51 -6.01 16.69 9.57
N ALA A 52 -5.24 17.78 9.62
CA ALA A 52 -3.87 17.85 9.20
C ALA A 52 -2.98 16.86 9.98
N THR A 53 -2.46 15.88 9.25
CA THR A 53 -1.16 15.27 9.54
C THR A 53 -0.36 15.38 8.26
N ASP A 54 0.89 15.79 8.41
CA ASP A 54 1.79 16.23 7.34
C ASP A 54 1.72 15.32 6.11
N VAL A 55 1.40 15.97 5.00
CA VAL A 55 1.37 15.35 3.68
C VAL A 55 2.81 14.96 3.33
N PRO A 56 3.15 13.67 3.19
CA PRO A 56 4.53 13.26 2.96
C PRO A 56 5.04 13.90 1.66
N THR A 57 6.19 14.58 1.70
CA THR A 57 6.85 15.10 0.49
C THR A 57 7.42 13.98 -0.39
N SER A 58 7.43 12.76 0.12
CA SER A 58 7.83 11.55 -0.59
C SER A 58 6.61 10.88 -1.23
N ASP A 59 6.84 10.28 -2.39
CA ASP A 59 5.95 9.31 -3.03
C ASP A 59 5.71 8.07 -2.15
N TYR A 60 6.50 7.86 -1.10
CA TYR A 60 6.35 6.77 -0.15
C TYR A 60 5.17 6.99 0.81
N LEU A 61 4.20 6.09 0.77
CA LEU A 61 3.00 6.12 1.61
C LEU A 61 3.20 5.38 2.94
N GLY A 62 4.05 4.36 2.95
CA GLY A 62 4.25 3.53 4.12
C GLY A 62 4.54 2.06 3.81
N LEU A 63 4.68 1.29 4.89
CA LEU A 63 4.96 -0.13 4.86
C LEU A 63 3.68 -0.93 5.15
N MET A 64 3.22 -1.70 4.18
CA MET A 64 2.14 -2.67 4.36
C MET A 64 2.70 -4.03 4.71
N THR A 65 2.26 -4.63 5.81
CA THR A 65 2.55 -6.02 6.16
C THR A 65 1.28 -6.85 6.02
N ILE A 66 1.31 -7.89 5.20
CA ILE A 66 0.17 -8.79 4.96
C ILE A 66 0.48 -10.15 5.58
N GLN A 67 -0.42 -10.66 6.42
CA GLN A 67 -0.37 -11.95 7.10
C GLN A 67 -1.54 -12.82 6.62
N GLY A 68 -1.26 -13.74 5.68
CA GLY A 68 -2.31 -14.53 5.03
C GLY A 68 -3.29 -13.68 4.21
N GLU A 69 -4.47 -14.21 3.90
CA GLU A 69 -5.41 -13.54 2.97
C GLU A 69 -6.18 -12.36 3.56
N LYS A 70 -6.33 -12.28 4.89
CA LYS A 70 -7.34 -11.40 5.53
C LYS A 70 -6.80 -10.46 6.59
N LYS A 71 -5.52 -10.55 6.94
CA LYS A 71 -4.91 -9.72 7.98
C LYS A 71 -3.79 -8.89 7.37
N PHE A 72 -3.86 -7.59 7.54
CA PHE A 72 -2.79 -6.69 7.14
C PHE A 72 -2.63 -5.58 8.18
N THR A 73 -1.44 -5.00 8.23
CA THR A 73 -1.12 -3.78 8.97
C THR A 73 -0.49 -2.80 8.00
N PHE A 74 -0.64 -1.50 8.26
CA PHE A 74 -0.04 -0.45 7.47
C PHE A 74 0.62 0.55 8.41
N ASP A 75 1.92 0.74 8.24
CA ASP A 75 2.76 1.67 8.97
C ASP A 75 3.18 2.78 8.01
N GLY A 76 2.29 3.75 7.85
CA GLY A 76 2.40 4.80 6.85
C GLY A 76 1.69 6.07 7.30
N GLU A 77 2.27 7.20 6.93
CA GLU A 77 1.68 8.52 7.14
C GLU A 77 0.91 8.89 5.86
N GLY A 78 -0.38 9.22 5.96
CA GLY A 78 -1.13 9.68 4.80
C GLY A 78 -2.63 9.37 4.78
N ARG A 79 -3.27 9.81 3.69
CA ARG A 79 -4.74 9.88 3.47
C ARG A 79 -5.38 8.56 3.01
N LEU A 80 -4.76 7.41 3.29
CA LEU A 80 -5.34 6.12 2.92
C LEU A 80 -6.40 5.71 3.94
N THR A 81 -7.65 5.58 3.47
CA THR A 81 -8.74 5.09 4.32
C THR A 81 -8.61 3.57 4.53
N GLY A 82 -9.31 3.02 5.51
CA GLY A 82 -9.35 1.57 5.72
C GLY A 82 -9.82 0.78 4.48
N ASN A 83 -10.71 1.35 3.66
CA ASN A 83 -11.16 0.76 2.40
C ASN A 83 -10.07 0.79 1.32
N ASP A 84 -9.27 1.85 1.25
CA ASP A 84 -8.14 1.93 0.35
C ASP A 84 -7.11 0.86 0.72
N LEU A 85 -6.78 0.75 2.01
CA LEU A 85 -5.82 -0.25 2.50
C LEU A 85 -6.29 -1.69 2.24
N LEU A 86 -7.58 -1.98 2.43
CA LEU A 86 -8.18 -3.27 2.06
C LEU A 86 -8.05 -3.55 0.57
N GLY A 87 -8.31 -2.55 -0.28
CA GLY A 87 -8.16 -2.65 -1.73
C GLY A 87 -6.72 -2.93 -2.16
N ILE A 88 -5.75 -2.22 -1.55
CA ILE A 88 -4.31 -2.44 -1.78
C ILE A 88 -3.94 -3.86 -1.39
N ALA A 89 -4.26 -4.29 -0.16
CA ALA A 89 -3.93 -5.62 0.32
C ALA A 89 -4.51 -6.72 -0.57
N ALA A 90 -5.78 -6.58 -0.99
CA ALA A 90 -6.42 -7.51 -1.89
C ALA A 90 -5.74 -7.59 -3.26
N GLN A 91 -5.30 -6.47 -3.81
CA GLN A 91 -4.56 -6.46 -5.07
C GLN A 91 -3.16 -7.04 -4.95
N ILE A 92 -2.47 -6.75 -3.84
CA ILE A 92 -1.17 -7.35 -3.54
C ILE A 92 -1.31 -8.87 -3.45
N VAL A 93 -2.28 -9.41 -2.70
CA VAL A 93 -2.48 -10.87 -2.56
C VAL A 93 -2.86 -11.54 -3.88
N ARG A 94 -3.64 -10.85 -4.73
CA ARG A 94 -4.09 -11.39 -6.03
C ARG A 94 -3.09 -11.18 -7.17
N HIS A 95 -2.02 -10.41 -6.95
CA HIS A 95 -1.07 -10.11 -8.00
C HIS A 95 -0.31 -11.39 -8.42
N PRO A 96 -0.13 -11.68 -9.73
CA PRO A 96 0.64 -12.85 -10.17
C PRO A 96 2.06 -12.88 -9.58
N SER A 97 2.62 -11.68 -9.39
CA SER A 97 3.59 -11.29 -8.36
C SER A 97 3.84 -12.25 -7.21
N THR A 98 2.77 -12.38 -6.45
CA THR A 98 2.72 -12.75 -5.05
C THR A 98 1.99 -14.08 -4.84
N ALA A 99 1.50 -14.69 -5.92
CA ALA A 99 0.72 -15.94 -5.88
C ALA A 99 1.47 -17.11 -5.20
N GLY A 100 2.80 -17.06 -5.12
CA GLY A 100 3.62 -18.04 -4.38
C GLY A 100 4.05 -17.60 -2.97
N TYR A 101 3.66 -16.41 -2.52
CA TYR A 101 4.10 -15.80 -1.25
C TYR A 101 3.07 -15.91 -0.13
N PHE A 102 1.80 -16.11 -0.46
CA PHE A 102 0.71 -16.32 0.47
C PHE A 102 0.20 -17.74 0.31
N THR A 103 0.29 -18.54 1.37
CA THR A 103 -0.39 -19.84 1.40
C THR A 103 -1.86 -19.60 1.73
N ILE A 104 -2.74 -19.99 0.81
CA ILE A 104 -4.21 -19.90 0.95
C ILE A 104 -4.71 -21.13 1.72
#